data_AF-A0A814WK10-F1
#
_entry.id   AF-A0A814WK10-F1
#
_cell.length_a   1.000
_cell.length_b   1.000
_cell.length_c   1.000
_cell.angle_alpha   90.00
_cell.angle_beta   90.00
_cell.angle_gamma   90.00
#
_symmetry.space_group_name_H-M   'P 1'
#
loop_
_entity.id
_entity.type
_entity.pdbx_description
1 polymer ?
#
loop_
_entity_poly.entity_id
_entity_poly.type
_entity_poly.pdbx_seq_one_letter_code
_entity_poly.pdbx_strand_id
1 'polypeptide(L)'
;MADDDSMSDDDDQLNIPDNTKHITSIQLGEVDIDCWFHSPYIDTEDGLHDKNRTIEKLFICEYCLRYFLNNRKYRQHMNECNRRHPPGRKIYEDANGVSNSGVDRVHLE
;
A
#
# COMPACT_ATOMS: atom_id res chain seq x y z
N MET A 1 -1.84 -48.49 -2.46
CA MET A 1 -1.72 -47.69 -3.69
C MET A 1 -2.12 -46.29 -3.25
N ALA A 2 -1.16 -45.37 -3.22
CA ALA A 2 -1.38 -44.02 -2.74
C ALA A 2 -2.16 -43.27 -3.82
N ASP A 3 -3.32 -42.74 -3.47
CA ASP A 3 -4.06 -41.84 -4.33
C ASP A 3 -3.31 -40.51 -4.40
N ASP A 4 -3.06 -40.11 -5.63
CA ASP A 4 -2.34 -38.93 -6.10
C ASP A 4 -3.19 -37.69 -5.79
N ASP A 5 -2.86 -36.98 -4.70
CA ASP A 5 -3.32 -35.61 -4.45
C ASP A 5 -2.61 -34.69 -5.46
N SER A 6 -3.13 -34.63 -6.68
CA SER A 6 -2.79 -33.55 -7.61
C SER A 6 -3.46 -32.27 -7.11
N MET A 7 -2.83 -31.60 -6.15
CA MET A 7 -3.07 -30.18 -5.88
C MET A 7 -2.85 -29.43 -7.19
N SER A 8 -3.92 -28.96 -7.83
CA SER A 8 -3.78 -27.99 -8.89
C SER A 8 -3.20 -26.73 -8.26
N ASP A 9 -1.92 -26.49 -8.52
CA ASP A 9 -1.34 -25.16 -8.44
C ASP A 9 -2.06 -24.31 -9.50
N ASP A 10 -3.26 -23.85 -9.17
CA ASP A 10 -3.90 -22.70 -9.80
C ASP A 10 -3.04 -21.50 -9.44
N ASP A 11 -1.90 -21.42 -10.13
CA ASP A 11 -1.05 -20.28 -10.23
C ASP A 11 -1.93 -19.14 -10.78
N ASP A 12 -2.42 -18.31 -9.85
CA ASP A 12 -3.03 -17.00 -10.06
C ASP A 12 -2.03 -16.05 -10.76
N GLN A 13 -1.50 -16.47 -11.90
CA GLN A 13 -0.99 -15.59 -12.93
C GLN A 13 -2.20 -14.80 -13.42
N LEU A 14 -2.49 -13.72 -12.69
CA LEU A 14 -3.44 -12.68 -13.06
C LEU A 14 -3.07 -12.24 -14.47
N ASN A 15 -3.80 -12.78 -15.46
CA ASN A 15 -3.73 -12.35 -16.84
C ASN A 15 -4.36 -10.96 -16.92
N ILE A 16 -3.62 -9.96 -16.45
CA ILE A 16 -4.03 -8.57 -16.47
C ILE A 16 -3.85 -8.11 -17.92
N PRO A 17 -4.93 -7.89 -18.68
CA PRO A 17 -4.79 -7.40 -20.04
C PRO A 17 -3.99 -6.09 -20.03
N ASP A 18 -3.11 -5.92 -21.00
CA ASP A 18 -2.16 -4.80 -21.16
C ASP A 18 -2.80 -3.39 -21.14
N ASN A 19 -4.15 -3.31 -21.20
CA ASN A 19 -4.90 -2.06 -21.04
C ASN A 19 -5.45 -1.79 -19.64
N THR A 20 -5.17 -2.67 -18.67
CA THR A 20 -5.75 -2.55 -17.33
C THR A 20 -5.16 -1.33 -16.65
N LYS A 21 -6.05 -0.39 -16.37
CA LYS A 21 -5.74 0.90 -15.74
C LYS A 21 -5.15 0.62 -14.37
N HIS A 22 -3.98 1.16 -14.12
CA HIS A 22 -3.18 0.85 -12.95
C HIS A 22 -2.53 2.11 -12.39
N ILE A 23 -1.93 1.98 -11.20
CA ILE A 23 -1.07 3.02 -10.65
C ILE A 23 0.32 2.83 -11.27
N THR A 24 0.83 3.83 -11.98
CA THR A 24 2.12 3.72 -12.68
C THR A 24 3.30 3.92 -11.73
N SER A 25 3.19 4.92 -10.84
CA SER A 25 4.23 5.23 -9.85
C SER A 25 3.62 5.65 -8.52
N ILE A 26 4.40 5.53 -7.46
CA ILE A 26 4.09 6.07 -6.14
C ILE A 26 5.21 6.99 -5.67
N GLN A 27 4.86 8.03 -4.92
CA GLN A 27 5.80 8.83 -4.16
C GLN A 27 5.68 8.45 -2.68
N LEU A 28 6.77 7.96 -2.10
CA LEU A 28 6.89 7.64 -0.68
C LEU A 28 7.96 8.55 -0.06
N GLY A 29 7.53 9.54 0.71
CA GLY A 29 8.44 10.57 1.23
C GLY A 29 9.09 11.36 0.07
N GLU A 30 10.41 11.32 0.00
CA GLU A 30 11.22 11.96 -1.06
C GLU A 30 11.54 11.04 -2.23
N VAL A 31 11.14 9.76 -2.16
CA VAL A 31 11.47 8.75 -3.16
C VAL A 31 10.27 8.50 -4.08
N ASP A 32 10.51 8.48 -5.39
CA ASP A 32 9.58 8.01 -6.39
C ASP A 32 9.89 6.54 -6.73
N ILE A 33 8.86 5.70 -6.77
CA ILE A 33 8.96 4.25 -6.96
C ILE A 33 7.99 3.83 -8.06
N ASP A 34 8.48 3.09 -9.05
CA ASP A 34 7.65 2.52 -10.12
C ASP A 34 6.92 1.25 -9.66
N CYS A 35 5.66 1.11 -10.05
CA CYS A 35 4.85 -0.05 -9.71
C CYS A 35 5.14 -1.21 -10.67
N TRP A 36 5.50 -2.37 -10.12
CA TRP A 36 5.73 -3.58 -10.92
C TRP A 36 4.46 -4.40 -11.13
N PHE A 37 3.51 -4.31 -10.19
CA PHE A 37 2.28 -5.07 -10.20
C PHE A 37 1.08 -4.16 -9.95
N HIS A 38 -0.08 -4.60 -10.41
CA HIS A 38 -1.33 -3.94 -10.09
C HIS A 38 -1.69 -4.17 -8.62
N SER A 39 -2.03 -3.09 -7.91
CA SER A 39 -2.55 -3.15 -6.54
C SER A 39 -4.01 -2.69 -6.51
N PRO A 40 -4.93 -3.45 -5.90
CA PRO A 40 -6.33 -3.05 -5.75
C PRO A 40 -6.45 -2.01 -4.63
N TYR A 41 -5.95 -0.79 -4.84
CA TYR A 41 -6.22 0.31 -3.92
C TYR A 41 -7.68 0.73 -4.07
N ILE A 42 -8.49 0.32 -3.10
CA ILE A 42 -9.92 0.58 -3.05
C ILE A 42 -10.18 1.51 -1.87
N ASP A 43 -11.03 2.50 -2.10
CA ASP A 43 -11.73 3.25 -1.05
C ASP A 43 -10.84 4.15 -0.18
N THR A 44 -10.68 5.40 -0.61
CA THR A 44 -10.45 6.50 0.33
C THR A 44 -11.42 7.63 0.08
N GLU A 45 -11.61 8.41 1.14
CA GLU A 45 -12.28 9.72 1.24
C GLU A 45 -11.91 10.69 0.09
N ASP A 46 -10.78 10.46 -0.57
CA ASP A 46 -10.23 11.26 -1.65
C ASP A 46 -10.73 10.88 -3.06
N GLY A 47 -11.68 9.95 -3.18
CA GLY A 47 -12.36 9.65 -4.44
C GLY A 47 -11.60 8.68 -5.35
N LEU A 48 -10.84 7.75 -4.77
CA LEU A 48 -10.13 6.69 -5.52
C LEU A 48 -11.10 5.68 -6.23
N HIS A 49 -12.40 5.89 -6.10
CA HIS A 49 -13.44 4.96 -6.53
C HIS A 49 -13.79 4.99 -8.03
N ASP A 50 -12.96 5.62 -8.87
CA ASP A 50 -13.08 5.41 -10.31
C ASP A 50 -12.21 4.22 -10.73
N LYS A 51 -12.81 3.03 -10.66
CA LYS A 51 -12.24 1.77 -11.19
C LYS A 51 -11.83 1.89 -12.66
N ASN A 52 -12.28 2.94 -13.35
CA ASN A 52 -11.99 3.22 -14.74
C ASN A 52 -10.93 4.31 -14.95
N ARG A 53 -10.13 4.68 -13.94
CA ARG A 53 -9.08 5.72 -14.08
C ARG A 53 -7.67 5.17 -13.84
N THR A 54 -6.77 5.41 -14.79
CA THR A 54 -5.32 5.22 -14.61
C THR A 54 -4.77 6.34 -13.74
N ILE A 55 -3.91 5.99 -12.78
CA ILE A 55 -3.30 6.96 -11.87
C ILE A 55 -1.81 7.00 -12.16
N GLU A 56 -1.32 8.11 -12.69
CA GLU A 56 0.10 8.25 -13.01
C GLU A 56 0.98 8.22 -11.75
N LYS A 57 0.53 8.90 -10.68
CA LYS A 57 1.27 9.01 -9.42
C LYS A 57 0.33 9.01 -8.21
N LEU A 58 0.64 8.17 -7.22
CA LEU A 58 -0.01 8.14 -5.92
C LEU A 58 0.94 8.67 -4.83
N PHE A 59 0.50 9.56 -3.96
CA PHE A 59 1.34 10.08 -2.87
C PHE A 59 1.05 9.33 -1.58
N ILE A 60 2.07 8.79 -0.92
CA ILE A 60 1.93 7.98 0.29
C ILE A 60 2.75 8.62 1.42
N CYS A 61 2.13 8.80 2.58
CA CYS A 61 2.84 9.24 3.78
C CYS A 61 3.76 8.14 4.31
N GLU A 62 5.06 8.45 4.47
CA GLU A 62 6.07 7.52 4.97
C GLU A 62 5.81 7.02 6.40
N TYR A 63 5.04 7.76 7.20
CA TYR A 63 4.79 7.42 8.60
C TYR A 63 3.49 6.66 8.82
N CYS A 64 2.41 7.14 8.20
CA CYS A 64 1.07 6.56 8.45
C CYS A 64 0.57 5.68 7.30
N LEU A 65 1.28 5.64 6.17
CA LEU A 65 0.94 4.90 4.97
C LEU A 65 -0.42 5.27 4.37
N ARG A 66 -1.04 6.38 4.81
CA ARG A 66 -2.21 6.96 4.15
C ARG A 66 -1.78 7.49 2.79
N TYR A 67 -2.56 7.16 1.77
CA TYR A 67 -2.34 7.56 0.39
C TYR A 67 -3.26 8.69 -0.03
N PHE A 68 -2.83 9.45 -1.04
CA PHE A 68 -3.50 10.64 -1.55
C PHE A 68 -3.33 10.71 -3.06
N LEU A 69 -4.37 11.13 -3.76
CA LEU A 69 -4.31 11.40 -5.21
C LEU A 69 -3.78 12.80 -5.52
N ASN A 70 -3.95 13.74 -4.60
CA ASN A 70 -3.61 15.14 -4.81
C ASN A 70 -2.42 15.55 -3.94
N ASN A 71 -1.36 16.04 -4.59
CA ASN A 71 -0.16 16.52 -3.92
C ASN A 71 -0.46 17.60 -2.86
N ARG A 72 -1.45 18.47 -3.08
CA ARG A 72 -1.85 19.49 -2.11
C ARG A 72 -2.38 18.88 -0.80
N LYS A 73 -3.25 17.87 -0.91
CA LYS A 73 -3.79 17.15 0.26
C LYS A 73 -2.69 16.37 0.97
N TYR A 74 -1.79 15.72 0.21
CA TYR A 74 -0.61 15.06 0.75
C TYR A 74 0.28 16.03 1.55
N ARG A 75 0.60 17.22 1.00
CA ARG A 75 1.41 18.21 1.70
C ARG A 75 0.73 18.76 2.95
N GLN A 76 -0.58 18.98 2.90
CA GLN A 76 -1.34 19.35 4.09
C GLN A 76 -1.24 18.24 5.16
N HIS A 77 -1.46 16.98 4.77
CA HIS A 77 -1.31 15.86 5.67
C HIS A 77 0.11 15.77 6.27
N MET A 78 1.16 15.99 5.48
CA MET A 78 2.54 15.98 6.00
C MET A 78 2.78 17.05 7.08
N ASN A 79 2.08 18.18 7.01
CA ASN A 79 2.17 19.22 8.04
C ASN A 79 1.37 18.88 9.31
N GLU A 80 0.28 18.12 9.19
CA GLU A 80 -0.64 17.77 10.28
C GLU A 80 -0.33 16.40 10.92
N CYS A 81 0.36 15.52 10.19
CA CYS A 81 0.63 14.15 10.61
C CYS A 81 1.69 14.13 11.71
N ASN A 82 1.27 13.70 12.90
CA ASN A 82 2.15 13.56 14.06
C ASN A 82 2.71 12.14 14.23
N ARG A 83 2.40 11.20 13.32
CA ARG A 83 2.95 9.84 13.39
C ARG A 83 4.42 9.87 12.98
N ARG A 84 5.29 9.23 13.76
CA ARG A 84 6.74 9.08 13.48
C ARG A 84 7.24 7.65 13.63
N HIS A 85 6.35 6.76 14.06
CA HIS A 85 6.58 5.33 14.16
C HIS A 85 5.31 4.62 13.70
N PRO A 86 5.42 3.38 13.22
CA PRO A 86 4.26 2.55 12.90
C PRO A 86 3.31 2.48 14.09
N PRO A 87 1.99 2.31 13.84
CA PRO A 87 1.05 2.04 14.91
C PRO A 87 1.38 0.73 15.61
N GLY A 88 0.83 0.53 16.81
CA GLY A 88 0.99 -0.70 17.57
C GLY A 88 2.13 -0.68 18.60
N ARG A 89 2.36 -1.84 19.23
CA ARG A 89 3.30 -1.97 20.35
C ARG A 89 4.69 -2.31 19.84
N LYS A 90 5.70 -1.56 20.29
CA LYS A 90 7.10 -1.90 20.07
C LYS A 90 7.41 -3.23 20.74
N ILE A 91 7.77 -4.24 19.95
CA ILE A 91 8.10 -5.59 20.43
C ILE A 91 9.60 -5.86 20.43
N TYR A 92 10.37 -5.05 19.70
CA TYR A 92 11.81 -5.15 19.62
C TYR A 92 12.45 -3.78 19.36
N GLU A 93 13.60 -3.54 20.00
CA GLU A 93 14.47 -2.39 19.77
C GLU A 93 15.92 -2.86 19.84
N ASP A 94 16.66 -2.64 18.76
CA ASP A 94 18.10 -2.84 18.71
C ASP A 94 18.83 -1.58 19.19
N ALA A 95 20.04 -1.74 19.73
CA ALA A 95 20.91 -0.64 20.15
C ALA A 95 21.30 0.29 18.98
N ASN A 96 21.22 -0.20 17.74
CA ASN A 96 21.44 0.57 16.53
C ASN A 96 20.21 1.42 16.09
N GLY A 97 19.13 1.43 16.88
CA GLY A 97 17.93 2.23 16.61
C GLY A 97 16.90 1.56 15.69
N VAL A 98 17.15 0.34 15.22
CA VAL A 98 16.16 -0.45 14.47
C VAL A 98 15.10 -0.95 15.44
N SER A 99 13.82 -0.80 15.09
CA SER A 99 12.74 -1.30 15.94
C SER A 99 11.60 -1.95 15.16
N ASN A 100 11.00 -2.97 15.76
CA ASN A 100 9.84 -3.67 15.21
C ASN A 100 8.61 -3.37 16.07
N SER A 101 7.49 -3.11 15.40
CA SER A 101 6.20 -2.86 16.05
C SER A 101 5.19 -3.90 15.63
N GLY A 102 4.52 -4.53 16.60
CA GLY A 102 3.38 -5.40 16.33
C GLY A 102 2.16 -4.54 15.99
N VAL A 103 1.68 -4.66 14.76
CA VAL A 103 0.49 -3.96 14.25
C VAL A 103 -0.71 -4.89 14.28
N ASP A 104 -1.69 -4.59 15.14
CA ASP A 104 -2.96 -5.32 15.14
C ASP A 104 -3.85 -4.84 13.99
N ARG A 105 -4.63 -5.76 13.42
CA ARG A 105 -5.60 -5.43 12.37
C ARG A 105 -6.66 -4.51 12.95
N VAL A 106 -6.72 -3.26 12.48
CA VAL A 106 -7.84 -2.36 12.78
C VAL A 106 -9.13 -3.00 12.28
N HIS A 107 -10.02 -3.37 13.20
CA HIS A 107 -11.39 -3.69 12.84
C HIS A 107 -12.05 -2.40 12.38
N LEU A 108 -12.37 -2.34 11.09
CA LEU A 108 -13.32 -1.35 10.56
C LEU A 108 -14.70 -1.92 10.87
N GLU A 109 -15.36 -1.38 11.90
CA GLU A 109 -16.80 -1.58 12.16
C GLU A 109 -17.64 -0.69 11.25
#